data_AF-A0A7W1HJP6-F1
#
_entry.id   AF-A0A7W1HJP6-F1
#
_cell.length_a   1.000
_cell.length_b   1.000
_cell.length_c   1.000
_cell.angle_alpha   90.00
_cell.angle_beta   90.00
_cell.angle_gamma   90.00
#
_symmetry.space_group_name_H-M   'P 1'
#
loop_
_entity.id
_entity.type
_entity.pdbx_description
1 polymer ?
#
loop_
_entity_poly.entity_id
_entity_poly.type
_entity_poly.pdbx_seq_one_letter_code
_entity_poly.pdbx_strand_id
1 'polypeptide(L)'
;MTPPGCRWCSPPGRRVRGELDLPADYDEACGLLYEHGATRLGDLCADVVAHRELWVAEDETLSASEQVIAAGDVAISERHDVDLAILDVPVDAPLAGGHRFGGRWADGLHPMAVHNATERVVVAAIRGRTYDVEQRYESWVQLRSRPLRLRRDLAPLAARLQDEERGDATWTTPPVSDLTPRLHSGDGDSSIDRSRFVELLVDHLATAPPAWDPFSPTPANPSPSSV
;
A
#
# COMPACT_ATOMS: atom_id res chain seq x y z
N MET A 1 10.23 -17.20 -10.05
CA MET A 1 10.78 -17.44 -8.70
C MET A 1 9.68 -17.03 -7.73
N THR A 2 8.99 -18.00 -7.12
CA THR A 2 7.81 -17.73 -6.27
C THR A 2 8.28 -17.03 -4.99
N PRO A 3 7.66 -15.91 -4.56
CA PRO A 3 8.00 -15.33 -3.26
C PRO A 3 7.74 -16.39 -2.18
N PRO A 4 8.52 -16.38 -1.08
CA PRO A 4 8.31 -17.32 0.01
C PRO A 4 6.86 -17.22 0.46
N GLY A 5 6.10 -18.29 0.24
CA GLY A 5 4.68 -18.34 0.52
C GLY A 5 4.42 -17.92 1.96
N CYS A 6 3.76 -16.77 2.12
CA CYS A 6 3.35 -16.28 3.42
C CYS A 6 2.46 -17.36 4.05
N ARG A 7 2.99 -18.06 5.08
CA ARG A 7 2.32 -19.17 5.78
C ARG A 7 0.96 -18.77 6.40
N TRP A 8 0.63 -17.49 6.38
CA TRP A 8 -0.58 -16.90 6.95
C TRP A 8 -1.76 -16.79 5.95
N CYS A 9 -1.51 -16.94 4.66
CA CYS A 9 -2.49 -16.79 3.58
C CYS A 9 -3.03 -18.14 3.06
N SER A 10 -3.67 -18.94 3.92
CA SER A 10 -4.40 -20.15 3.48
C SER A 10 -5.83 -19.82 3.00
N PRO A 11 -6.52 -20.69 2.22
CA PRO A 11 -7.91 -20.50 1.78
C PRO A 11 -8.95 -20.76 2.90
N PRO A 12 -10.25 -20.45 2.71
CA PRO A 12 -11.30 -20.70 3.70
C PRO A 12 -11.63 -22.20 3.80
N GLY A 13 -11.22 -22.79 4.92
CA GLY A 13 -11.45 -24.14 5.42
C GLY A 13 -10.79 -24.20 6.80
N ARG A 14 -11.20 -25.13 7.69
CA ARG A 14 -10.77 -25.22 9.10
C ARG A 14 -9.31 -24.79 9.30
N ARG A 15 -9.10 -23.58 9.81
CA ARG A 15 -7.77 -22.96 9.91
C ARG A 15 -7.17 -23.31 11.25
N VAL A 16 -6.30 -24.32 11.29
CA VAL A 16 -5.40 -24.49 12.43
C VAL A 16 -4.35 -23.38 12.35
N ARG A 17 -4.41 -22.42 13.29
CA ARG A 17 -3.31 -21.47 13.53
C ARG A 17 -2.58 -21.90 14.80
N GLY A 18 -1.53 -22.69 14.63
CA GLY A 18 -0.81 -23.28 15.77
C GLY A 18 -1.62 -24.37 16.46
N GLU A 19 -1.85 -24.24 17.77
CA GLU A 19 -2.58 -25.23 18.60
C GLU A 19 -4.08 -24.93 18.76
N LEU A 20 -4.55 -23.81 18.20
CA LEU A 20 -5.95 -23.40 18.32
C LEU A 20 -6.82 -24.04 17.24
N ASP A 21 -7.89 -24.71 17.67
CA ASP A 21 -8.97 -25.15 16.81
C ASP A 21 -9.95 -23.98 16.62
N LEU A 22 -9.87 -23.31 15.47
CA LEU A 22 -10.70 -22.14 15.20
C LEU A 22 -12.07 -22.57 14.64
N PRO A 23 -13.18 -22.03 15.18
CA PRO A 23 -14.50 -22.26 14.63
C PRO A 23 -14.60 -21.69 13.21
N ALA A 24 -15.60 -22.16 12.46
CA ALA A 24 -15.84 -21.67 11.11
C ALA A 24 -16.44 -20.26 11.10
N ASP A 25 -17.16 -19.89 12.17
CA ASP A 25 -17.70 -18.55 12.35
C ASP A 25 -16.58 -17.54 12.62
N TYR A 26 -16.61 -16.42 11.90
CA TYR A 26 -15.54 -15.42 11.95
C TYR A 26 -15.52 -14.67 13.28
N ASP A 27 -16.69 -14.29 13.80
CA ASP A 27 -16.79 -13.51 15.03
C ASP A 27 -16.37 -14.36 16.23
N GLU A 28 -16.80 -15.62 16.27
CA GLU A 28 -16.38 -16.59 17.29
C GLU A 28 -14.88 -16.89 17.20
N ALA A 29 -14.34 -17.07 15.99
CA ALA A 29 -12.91 -17.28 15.78
C ALA A 29 -12.09 -16.06 16.20
N CYS A 30 -12.60 -14.85 15.93
CA CYS A 30 -11.98 -13.59 16.32
C CYS A 30 -11.97 -13.45 17.85
N GLY A 31 -13.09 -13.76 18.53
CA GLY A 31 -13.18 -13.74 19.99
C GLY A 31 -12.17 -14.67 20.65
N LEU A 32 -12.07 -15.92 20.17
CA LEU A 32 -11.10 -16.90 20.68
C LEU A 32 -9.64 -16.45 20.45
N LEU A 33 -9.33 -15.93 19.26
CA LEU A 33 -8.00 -15.40 18.96
C LEU A 33 -7.67 -14.19 19.84
N TYR A 34 -8.65 -13.33 20.12
CA TYR A 34 -8.48 -12.16 20.97
C TYR A 34 -8.18 -12.57 22.42
N GLU A 35 -8.99 -13.43 23.02
CA GLU A 35 -8.78 -13.90 24.39
C GLU A 35 -7.42 -14.58 24.53
N HIS A 36 -7.11 -15.48 23.60
CA HIS A 36 -5.84 -16.18 23.59
C HIS A 36 -4.65 -15.23 23.40
N GLY A 37 -4.73 -14.33 22.42
CA GLY A 37 -3.70 -13.33 22.14
C GLY A 37 -3.48 -12.39 23.33
N ALA A 38 -4.55 -11.94 23.98
CA ALA A 38 -4.49 -11.06 25.14
C ALA A 38 -3.68 -11.68 26.29
N THR A 39 -3.84 -12.99 26.55
CA THR A 39 -3.07 -13.67 27.60
C THR A 39 -1.56 -13.75 27.29
N ARG A 40 -1.17 -13.71 26.01
CA ARG A 40 0.23 -13.78 25.58
C ARG A 40 0.86 -12.42 25.32
N LEU A 41 0.05 -11.37 25.20
CA LEU A 41 0.52 -10.03 24.80
C LEU A 41 1.59 -9.49 25.76
N GLY A 42 1.44 -9.72 27.07
CA GLY A 42 2.42 -9.30 28.07
C GLY A 42 3.80 -9.91 27.81
N ASP A 43 3.86 -11.22 27.60
CA ASP A 43 5.10 -11.96 27.33
C ASP A 43 5.71 -11.56 25.98
N LEU A 44 4.88 -11.44 24.94
CA LEU A 44 5.29 -11.00 23.61
C LEU A 44 5.92 -9.60 23.65
N CYS A 45 5.36 -8.68 24.42
CA CYS A 45 5.90 -7.33 24.59
C CYS A 45 7.14 -7.30 25.48
N ALA A 46 7.28 -8.22 26.43
CA ALA A 46 8.42 -8.28 27.35
C ALA A 46 9.70 -8.77 26.66
N ASP A 47 9.60 -9.67 25.68
CA ASP A 47 10.75 -10.16 24.90
C ASP A 47 10.41 -10.37 23.42
N VAL A 48 10.34 -9.27 22.68
CA VAL A 48 10.10 -9.29 21.22
C VAL A 48 11.26 -9.97 20.47
N VAL A 49 12.47 -9.99 21.06
CA VAL A 49 13.68 -10.55 20.45
C VAL A 49 13.67 -12.08 20.49
N ALA A 50 13.03 -12.69 21.49
CA ALA A 50 12.80 -14.14 21.52
C ALA A 50 12.01 -14.67 20.31
N HIS A 51 11.30 -13.78 19.60
CA HIS A 51 10.52 -14.09 18.40
C HIS A 51 11.14 -13.52 17.12
N ARG A 52 12.45 -13.22 17.15
CA ARG A 52 13.18 -12.58 16.04
C ARG A 52 13.00 -13.31 14.71
N GLU A 53 12.92 -14.63 14.72
CA GLU A 53 12.68 -15.45 13.54
C GLU A 53 11.38 -15.12 12.80
N LEU A 54 10.41 -14.50 13.47
CA LEU A 54 9.13 -14.11 12.88
C LEU A 54 9.19 -12.79 12.11
N TRP A 55 10.13 -11.89 12.43
CA TRP A 55 10.17 -10.53 11.90
C TRP A 55 11.49 -10.12 11.26
N VAL A 56 12.59 -10.84 11.51
CA VAL A 56 13.93 -10.46 11.04
C VAL A 56 14.02 -10.27 9.53
N ALA A 57 13.42 -11.16 8.75
CA ALA A 57 13.54 -11.10 7.29
C ALA A 57 12.92 -9.82 6.71
N GLU A 58 11.83 -9.34 7.33
CA GLU A 58 11.19 -8.09 6.94
C GLU A 58 11.99 -6.89 7.43
N ASP A 59 12.54 -6.94 8.65
CA ASP A 59 13.42 -5.90 9.20
C ASP A 59 14.71 -5.71 8.37
N GLU A 60 15.29 -6.80 7.86
CA GLU A 60 16.41 -6.77 6.92
C GLU A 60 16.01 -6.12 5.59
N THR A 61 14.78 -6.37 5.11
CA THR A 61 14.25 -5.76 3.88
C THR A 61 13.98 -4.27 4.05
N LEU A 62 13.45 -3.86 5.21
CA LEU A 62 13.29 -2.47 5.62
C LEU A 62 14.66 -1.78 5.65
N SER A 63 15.61 -2.34 6.38
CA SER A 63 16.98 -1.80 6.51
C SER A 63 17.65 -1.61 5.15
N ALA A 64 17.54 -2.60 4.25
CA ALA A 64 18.09 -2.50 2.90
C ALA A 64 17.42 -1.39 2.07
N SER A 65 16.10 -1.22 2.21
CA SER A 65 15.35 -0.16 1.51
C SER A 65 15.70 1.24 2.03
N GLU A 66 15.83 1.39 3.34
CA GLU A 66 16.27 2.66 3.97
C GLU A 66 17.69 3.01 3.56
N GLN A 67 18.58 2.02 3.46
CA GLN A 67 19.97 2.22 3.07
C GLN A 67 20.09 2.78 1.64
N VAL A 68 19.40 2.21 0.65
CA VAL A 68 19.47 2.70 -0.74
C VAL A 68 18.83 4.08 -0.91
N ILE A 69 17.82 4.41 -0.11
CA ILE A 69 17.24 5.77 -0.08
C ILE A 69 18.25 6.74 0.56
N ALA A 70 18.80 6.41 1.72
CA ALA A 70 19.74 7.27 2.44
C ALA A 70 21.06 7.48 1.69
N ALA A 71 21.50 6.49 0.92
CA ALA A 71 22.67 6.60 0.04
C ALA A 71 22.41 7.52 -1.17
N GLY A 72 21.15 7.83 -1.48
CA GLY A 72 20.75 8.62 -2.65
C GLY A 72 20.66 7.81 -3.94
N ASP A 73 20.72 6.47 -3.87
CA ASP A 73 20.55 5.60 -5.04
C ASP A 73 19.12 5.68 -5.59
N VAL A 74 18.14 5.83 -4.69
CA VAL A 74 16.76 6.17 -5.04
C VAL A 74 16.61 7.68 -5.06
N ALA A 75 16.41 8.27 -6.25
CA ALA A 75 16.18 9.70 -6.35
C ALA A 75 14.72 10.03 -6.05
N ILE A 76 14.49 10.97 -5.11
CA ILE A 76 13.15 11.40 -4.71
C ILE A 76 12.96 12.85 -5.15
N SER A 77 11.90 13.10 -5.93
CA SER A 77 11.47 14.45 -6.30
C SER A 77 10.03 14.69 -5.87
N GLU A 78 9.77 15.84 -5.25
CA GLU A 78 8.45 16.16 -4.71
C GLU A 78 7.77 17.29 -5.47
N ARG A 79 6.45 17.16 -5.67
CA ARG A 79 5.56 18.19 -6.22
C ARG A 79 4.47 18.49 -5.20
N HIS A 80 4.67 19.58 -4.46
CA HIS A 80 3.82 19.97 -3.34
C HIS A 80 2.42 20.40 -3.79
N ASP A 81 2.29 21.00 -4.97
CA ASP A 81 1.05 21.49 -5.56
C ASP A 81 0.01 20.38 -5.80
N VAL A 82 0.47 19.15 -6.03
CA VAL A 82 -0.38 17.97 -6.23
C VAL A 82 -0.20 16.89 -5.16
N ASP A 83 0.57 17.17 -4.10
CA ASP A 83 0.89 16.25 -2.99
C ASP A 83 1.51 14.91 -3.45
N LEU A 84 2.46 15.00 -4.39
CA LEU A 84 3.10 13.86 -5.07
C LEU A 84 4.59 13.77 -4.74
N ALA A 85 5.07 12.57 -4.43
CA ALA A 85 6.49 12.20 -4.49
C ALA A 85 6.74 11.22 -5.63
N ILE A 86 7.81 11.43 -6.40
CA ILE A 86 8.25 10.56 -7.49
C ILE A 86 9.59 9.96 -7.07
N LEU A 87 9.63 8.63 -7.00
CA LEU A 87 10.80 7.84 -6.66
C LEU A 87 11.32 7.19 -7.94
N ASP A 88 12.51 7.59 -8.37
CA ASP A 88 13.27 6.89 -9.40
C ASP A 88 14.10 5.80 -8.74
N VAL A 89 13.63 4.56 -8.90
CA VAL A 89 14.17 3.39 -8.23
C VAL A 89 15.08 2.64 -9.21
N PRO A 90 16.37 2.42 -8.89
CA PRO A 90 17.26 1.61 -9.71
C PRO A 90 16.68 0.21 -9.96
N VAL A 91 16.95 -0.35 -11.14
CA VAL A 91 16.42 -1.67 -11.53
C VAL A 91 16.90 -2.79 -10.59
N ASP A 92 18.09 -2.64 -10.04
CA ASP A 92 18.76 -3.55 -9.11
C ASP A 92 18.51 -3.24 -7.63
N ALA A 93 17.76 -2.19 -7.31
CA ALA A 93 17.38 -1.88 -5.92
C ALA A 93 16.54 -3.02 -5.30
N PRO A 94 16.44 -3.13 -3.97
CA PRO A 94 15.61 -4.13 -3.31
C PRO A 94 14.19 -4.22 -3.87
N LEU A 95 13.69 -5.45 -4.04
CA LEU A 95 12.36 -5.76 -4.58
C LEU A 95 11.49 -6.58 -3.62
N ALA A 96 12.07 -7.04 -2.50
CA ALA A 96 11.38 -7.91 -1.55
C ALA A 96 10.15 -7.24 -0.93
N GLY A 97 10.17 -5.91 -0.75
CA GLY A 97 9.03 -5.14 -0.28
C GLY A 97 8.69 -5.39 1.19
N GLY A 98 7.42 -5.51 1.56
CA GLY A 98 7.03 -5.70 2.95
C GLY A 98 5.53 -5.58 3.20
N HIS A 99 5.09 -5.84 4.43
CA HIS A 99 3.70 -5.75 4.80
C HIS A 99 3.21 -4.29 4.85
N ARG A 100 1.95 -4.13 4.47
CA ARG A 100 1.17 -2.90 4.57
C ARG A 100 0.09 -3.06 5.65
N PHE A 101 -0.59 -1.96 5.94
CA PHE A 101 -1.82 -1.98 6.72
C PHE A 101 -2.81 -3.03 6.16
N GLY A 102 -3.42 -3.80 7.06
CA GLY A 102 -4.31 -4.91 6.71
C GLY A 102 -3.59 -6.21 6.34
N GLY A 103 -2.27 -6.30 6.54
CA GLY A 103 -1.49 -7.53 6.32
C GLY A 103 -1.27 -7.89 4.85
N ARG A 104 -1.49 -6.96 3.92
CA ARG A 104 -1.23 -7.16 2.49
C ARG A 104 0.25 -6.94 2.20
N TRP A 105 0.85 -7.76 1.34
CA TRP A 105 2.23 -7.60 0.89
C TRP A 105 2.35 -6.51 -0.18
N ALA A 106 3.41 -5.72 -0.11
CA ALA A 106 3.86 -4.76 -1.10
C ALA A 106 5.10 -5.33 -1.79
N ASP A 107 5.20 -5.25 -3.12
CA ASP A 107 6.47 -5.49 -3.81
C ASP A 107 7.29 -4.19 -3.93
N GLY A 108 8.59 -4.30 -4.15
CA GLY A 108 9.48 -3.16 -4.38
C GLY A 108 10.29 -2.74 -3.15
N LEU A 109 10.43 -1.42 -2.96
CA LEU A 109 11.00 -0.87 -1.72
C LEU A 109 10.04 -1.11 -0.55
N HIS A 110 10.58 -1.32 0.65
CA HIS A 110 9.76 -1.51 1.84
C HIS A 110 8.84 -0.28 2.06
N PRO A 111 7.51 -0.46 2.26
CA PRO A 111 6.57 0.66 2.40
C PRO A 111 6.95 1.64 3.51
N MET A 112 7.43 1.14 4.65
CA MET A 112 7.86 1.99 5.76
C MET A 112 9.09 2.86 5.42
N ALA A 113 10.05 2.35 4.64
CA ALA A 113 11.20 3.13 4.19
C ALA A 113 10.75 4.31 3.31
N VAL A 114 9.82 4.05 2.39
CA VAL A 114 9.22 5.08 1.54
C VAL A 114 8.38 6.07 2.36
N HIS A 115 7.66 5.59 3.38
CA HIS A 115 6.89 6.44 4.29
C HIS A 115 7.80 7.41 5.06
N ASN A 116 8.91 6.90 5.61
CA ASN A 116 9.89 7.70 6.34
C ASN A 116 10.58 8.75 5.46
N ALA A 117 10.73 8.48 4.15
CA ALA A 117 11.49 9.31 3.23
C ALA A 117 10.72 10.52 2.66
N THR A 118 9.40 10.54 2.74
CA THR A 118 8.58 11.64 2.20
C THR A 118 7.25 11.75 2.91
N GLU A 119 6.81 12.99 3.14
CA GLU A 119 5.49 13.25 3.67
C GLU A 119 4.39 13.32 2.59
N ARG A 120 4.67 13.08 1.31
CA ARG A 120 3.63 13.15 0.27
C ARG A 120 2.67 11.97 0.35
N VAL A 121 1.37 12.21 0.17
CA VAL A 121 0.35 11.14 0.28
C VAL A 121 0.09 10.41 -1.03
N VAL A 122 0.55 10.96 -2.15
CA VAL A 122 0.62 10.26 -3.43
C VAL A 122 2.07 9.94 -3.72
N VAL A 123 2.37 8.67 -4.00
CA VAL A 123 3.72 8.19 -4.26
C VAL A 123 3.73 7.49 -5.61
N ALA A 124 4.56 7.96 -6.52
CA ALA A 124 4.87 7.28 -7.77
C ALA A 124 6.25 6.61 -7.67
N ALA A 125 6.31 5.29 -7.78
CA ALA A 125 7.56 4.55 -7.89
C ALA A 125 7.79 4.17 -9.36
N ILE A 126 8.97 4.51 -9.87
CA ILE A 126 9.37 4.28 -11.26
C ILE A 126 10.62 3.41 -11.25
N ARG A 127 10.53 2.23 -11.85
CA ARG A 127 11.66 1.32 -12.00
C ARG A 127 11.79 0.90 -13.46
N GLY A 128 12.76 1.48 -14.17
CA GLY A 128 12.88 1.28 -15.61
C GLY A 128 11.63 1.74 -16.36
N ARG A 129 10.86 0.79 -16.91
CA ARG A 129 9.58 1.01 -17.62
C ARG A 129 8.37 0.46 -16.89
N THR A 130 8.53 0.12 -15.61
CA THR A 130 7.43 -0.27 -14.71
C THR A 130 7.07 0.91 -13.81
N TYR A 131 5.77 1.17 -13.70
CA TYR A 131 5.24 2.33 -12.99
C TYR A 131 4.20 1.92 -11.98
N ASP A 132 4.28 2.54 -10.80
CA ASP A 132 3.37 2.35 -9.71
C ASP A 132 2.99 3.67 -9.09
N VAL A 133 1.70 3.89 -8.86
CA VAL A 133 1.19 5.06 -8.14
C VAL A 133 0.30 4.61 -7.01
N GLU A 134 0.64 4.99 -5.80
CA GLU A 134 -0.14 4.70 -4.60
C GLU A 134 -0.66 6.00 -3.99
N GLN A 135 -1.95 6.00 -3.63
CA GLN A 135 -2.50 6.98 -2.70
C GLN A 135 -2.51 6.34 -1.30
N ARG A 136 -1.65 6.85 -0.42
CA ARG A 136 -1.42 6.27 0.92
C ARG A 136 -2.68 6.31 1.78
N TYR A 137 -2.71 5.46 2.81
CA TYR A 137 -3.85 5.33 3.72
C TYR A 137 -4.25 6.66 4.38
N GLU A 138 -3.29 7.57 4.62
CA GLU A 138 -3.55 8.87 5.23
C GLU A 138 -4.53 9.71 4.39
N SER A 139 -4.59 9.50 3.08
CA SER A 139 -5.60 10.14 2.22
C SER A 139 -7.04 9.65 2.46
N TRP A 140 -7.21 8.56 3.20
CA TRP A 140 -8.49 7.98 3.57
C TRP A 140 -9.03 8.52 4.90
N VAL A 141 -8.18 9.12 5.75
CA VAL A 141 -8.51 9.56 7.11
C VAL A 141 -8.33 11.06 7.31
N GLN A 142 -8.88 11.58 8.40
CA GLN A 142 -8.66 12.96 8.82
C GLN A 142 -7.38 13.06 9.65
N LEU A 143 -6.28 13.56 9.06
CA LEU A 143 -5.08 13.87 9.84
C LEU A 143 -5.29 15.12 10.71
N ARG A 144 -4.91 15.02 11.98
CA ARG A 144 -4.96 16.13 12.95
C ARG A 144 -3.76 17.08 12.83
N SER A 145 -2.63 16.57 12.34
CA SER A 145 -1.37 17.32 12.26
C SER A 145 -1.35 18.32 11.10
N ARG A 146 -2.07 18.04 10.00
CA ARG A 146 -2.13 18.91 8.81
C ARG A 146 -3.32 18.56 7.92
N PRO A 147 -3.83 19.51 7.12
CA PRO A 147 -4.77 19.20 6.05
C PRO A 147 -4.08 18.38 4.96
N LEU A 148 -4.80 17.42 4.39
CA LEU A 148 -4.34 16.64 3.25
C LEU A 148 -5.17 16.92 2.02
N ARG A 149 -4.55 16.77 0.85
CA ARG A 149 -5.27 16.82 -0.41
C ARG A 149 -6.21 15.62 -0.51
N LEU A 150 -7.45 15.89 -0.91
CA LEU A 150 -8.45 14.84 -1.12
C LEU A 150 -8.06 13.92 -2.27
N ARG A 151 -8.34 12.63 -2.08
CA ARG A 151 -8.02 11.55 -3.01
C ARG A 151 -8.71 11.74 -4.36
N ARG A 152 -8.01 11.37 -5.44
CA ARG A 152 -8.56 11.35 -6.80
C ARG A 152 -8.81 9.93 -7.23
N ASP A 153 -9.83 9.74 -8.05
CA ASP A 153 -10.01 8.46 -8.73
C ASP A 153 -8.91 8.31 -9.78
N LEU A 154 -8.15 7.20 -9.73
CA LEU A 154 -7.10 6.92 -10.70
C LEU A 154 -7.61 6.15 -11.92
N ALA A 155 -8.86 5.67 -11.91
CA ALA A 155 -9.41 4.91 -13.03
C ALA A 155 -9.39 5.68 -14.37
N PRO A 156 -9.72 7.00 -14.42
CA PRO A 156 -9.58 7.76 -15.68
C PRO A 156 -8.13 7.85 -16.18
N LEU A 157 -7.16 7.96 -15.26
CA LEU A 157 -5.74 7.97 -15.62
C LEU A 157 -5.30 6.60 -16.13
N ALA A 158 -5.71 5.51 -15.48
CA ALA A 158 -5.40 4.15 -15.94
C ALA A 158 -5.95 3.90 -17.35
N ALA A 159 -7.18 4.33 -17.64
CA ALA A 159 -7.76 4.23 -18.98
C ALA A 159 -6.95 5.03 -20.01
N ARG A 160 -6.58 6.28 -19.69
CA ARG A 160 -5.76 7.12 -20.59
C ARG A 160 -4.38 6.53 -20.86
N LEU A 161 -3.73 5.97 -19.83
CA LEU A 161 -2.45 5.29 -19.97
C LEU A 161 -2.60 4.02 -20.82
N GLN A 162 -3.67 3.25 -20.62
CA GLN A 162 -3.96 2.06 -21.43
C GLN A 162 -4.20 2.41 -22.91
N ASP A 163 -4.86 3.53 -23.20
CA ASP A 163 -5.09 4.01 -24.56
C ASP A 163 -3.80 4.48 -25.26
N GLU A 164 -2.84 5.05 -24.52
CA GLU A 164 -1.53 5.45 -25.05
C GLU A 164 -0.53 4.29 -25.14
N GLU A 165 -0.81 3.17 -24.46
CA GLU A 165 0.06 2.00 -24.39
C GLU A 165 0.13 1.25 -25.74
N ARG A 166 1.35 0.91 -26.17
CA ARG A 166 1.66 0.14 -27.38
C ARG A 166 2.51 -1.10 -27.12
N GLY A 167 2.95 -1.30 -25.88
CA GLY A 167 3.71 -2.45 -25.41
C GLY A 167 2.84 -3.47 -24.68
N ASP A 168 3.48 -4.25 -23.81
CA ASP A 168 2.84 -5.38 -23.12
C ASP A 168 2.29 -5.02 -21.73
N ALA A 169 2.50 -3.77 -21.28
CA ALA A 169 1.97 -3.28 -20.02
C ALA A 169 0.44 -3.27 -20.01
N THR A 170 -0.14 -3.59 -18.86
CA THR A 170 -1.58 -3.55 -18.61
C THR A 170 -1.84 -2.66 -17.41
N TRP A 171 -2.48 -1.52 -17.66
CA TRP A 171 -2.73 -0.52 -16.63
C TRP A 171 -3.99 -0.87 -15.85
N THR A 172 -3.83 -1.03 -14.54
CA THR A 172 -4.94 -1.40 -13.65
C THR A 172 -4.96 -0.53 -12.41
N THR A 173 -6.15 -0.33 -11.85
CA THR A 173 -6.34 0.30 -10.54
C THR A 173 -7.62 -0.24 -9.89
N PRO A 174 -7.62 -0.48 -8.57
CA PRO A 174 -8.85 -0.76 -7.86
C PRO A 174 -9.68 0.51 -7.70
N PRO A 175 -10.94 0.40 -7.22
CA PRO A 175 -11.78 1.55 -6.91
C PRO A 175 -11.14 2.50 -5.90
N VAL A 176 -11.47 3.80 -5.99
CA VAL A 176 -10.94 4.83 -5.08
C VAL A 176 -11.26 4.58 -3.60
N SER A 177 -12.30 3.78 -3.30
CA SER A 177 -12.72 3.40 -1.96
C SER A 177 -11.80 2.37 -1.28
N ASP A 178 -10.91 1.72 -2.02
CA ASP A 178 -9.92 0.80 -1.45
C ASP A 178 -9.04 1.53 -0.42
N LEU A 179 -8.54 0.81 0.59
CA LEU A 179 -7.73 1.43 1.66
C LEU A 179 -6.50 2.16 1.12
N THR A 180 -5.82 1.57 0.14
CA THR A 180 -4.60 2.08 -0.50
C THR A 180 -4.68 1.82 -2.01
N PRO A 181 -5.45 2.62 -2.77
CA PRO A 181 -5.66 2.35 -4.18
C PRO A 181 -4.34 2.59 -4.93
N ARG A 182 -3.98 1.60 -5.73
CA ARG A 182 -2.72 1.55 -6.48
C ARG A 182 -3.02 1.42 -7.96
N LEU A 183 -2.51 2.37 -8.74
CA LEU A 183 -2.40 2.24 -10.18
C LEU A 183 -1.06 1.57 -10.50
N HIS A 184 -1.06 0.55 -11.35
CA HIS A 184 0.13 -0.23 -11.70
C HIS A 184 0.13 -0.57 -13.20
N SER A 185 1.30 -0.57 -13.83
CA SER A 185 1.49 -0.90 -15.26
C SER A 185 1.49 -2.39 -15.59
N GLY A 186 1.39 -3.27 -14.60
CA GLY A 186 1.50 -4.72 -14.79
C GLY A 186 2.96 -5.20 -14.83
N ASP A 187 3.13 -6.49 -15.11
CA ASP A 187 4.45 -7.16 -15.17
C ASP A 187 5.24 -6.83 -16.45
N GLY A 188 4.59 -6.26 -17.47
CA GLY A 188 5.20 -5.88 -18.74
C GLY A 188 5.84 -4.49 -18.71
N ASP A 189 6.88 -4.29 -19.51
CA ASP A 189 7.47 -2.97 -19.73
C ASP A 189 6.49 -2.09 -20.51
N SER A 190 6.19 -0.92 -19.98
CA SER A 190 5.36 0.06 -20.67
C SER A 190 6.15 0.75 -21.80
N SER A 191 5.50 0.94 -22.94
CA SER A 191 6.05 1.74 -24.04
C SER A 191 6.08 3.24 -23.73
N ILE A 192 5.26 3.69 -22.77
CA ILE A 192 5.20 5.07 -22.29
C ILE A 192 6.51 5.39 -21.55
N ASP A 193 7.20 6.45 -21.96
CA ASP A 193 8.41 6.88 -21.28
C ASP A 193 8.09 7.63 -19.98
N ARG A 194 9.09 7.68 -19.10
CA ARG A 194 8.99 8.29 -17.78
C ARG A 194 8.46 9.72 -17.83
N SER A 195 8.92 10.53 -18.78
CA SER A 195 8.55 11.95 -18.83
C SER A 195 7.08 12.09 -19.19
N ARG A 196 6.62 11.31 -20.17
CA ARG A 196 5.21 11.27 -20.56
C ARG A 196 4.33 10.76 -19.43
N PHE A 197 4.72 9.67 -18.76
CA PHE A 197 3.98 9.14 -17.61
C PHE A 197 3.83 10.19 -16.49
N VAL A 198 4.92 10.85 -16.11
CA VAL A 198 4.90 11.90 -15.06
C VAL A 198 4.04 13.08 -15.47
N GLU A 199 4.09 13.53 -16.73
CA GLU A 199 3.23 14.59 -17.26
C GLU A 199 1.76 14.24 -17.08
N LEU A 200 1.35 13.04 -17.53
CA LEU A 200 -0.02 12.54 -17.44
C LEU A 200 -0.51 12.43 -15.99
N LEU A 201 0.34 11.91 -15.10
CA LEU A 201 0.02 11.78 -13.69
C LEU A 201 -0.18 13.15 -13.03
N VAL A 202 0.73 14.09 -13.26
CA VAL A 202 0.65 15.43 -12.67
C VAL A 202 -0.57 16.18 -13.19
N ASP A 203 -0.84 16.12 -14.50
CA ASP A 203 -2.03 16.70 -15.12
C ASP A 203 -3.32 16.15 -14.50
N HIS A 204 -3.42 14.81 -14.37
CA HIS A 204 -4.57 14.16 -13.75
C HIS A 204 -4.75 14.58 -12.29
N LEU A 205 -3.68 14.61 -11.50
CA LEU A 205 -3.77 15.07 -10.12
C LEU A 205 -4.14 16.56 -10.05
N ALA A 206 -3.65 17.41 -10.95
CA ALA A 206 -4.01 18.83 -10.92
C ALA A 206 -5.50 19.07 -11.25
N THR A 207 -6.08 18.26 -12.15
CA THR A 207 -7.37 18.58 -12.80
C THR A 207 -8.53 17.70 -12.37
N ALA A 208 -8.30 16.43 -11.99
CA ALA A 208 -9.37 15.52 -11.61
C ALA A 208 -10.11 16.05 -10.36
N PRO A 209 -11.43 15.91 -10.24
CA PRO A 209 -12.16 16.30 -9.05
C PRO A 209 -11.84 15.37 -7.85
N PRO A 210 -12.04 15.81 -6.60
CA PRO A 210 -11.98 14.93 -5.45
C PRO A 210 -12.99 13.79 -5.62
N ALA A 211 -12.56 12.55 -5.40
CA ALA A 211 -13.41 11.38 -5.54
C ALA A 211 -13.68 10.67 -4.19
N TRP A 212 -12.93 11.04 -3.15
CA TRP A 212 -13.17 10.63 -1.77
C TRP A 212 -12.93 11.81 -0.84
N ASP A 213 -13.88 12.04 0.07
CA ASP A 213 -13.81 13.09 1.07
C ASP A 213 -14.13 12.53 2.46
N PRO A 214 -13.13 12.29 3.32
CA PRO A 214 -13.36 11.81 4.67
C PRO A 214 -13.95 12.88 5.60
N PHE A 215 -14.10 14.13 5.14
CA PHE A 215 -14.74 15.21 5.89
C PHE A 215 -16.22 15.38 5.54
N SER A 216 -16.70 14.73 4.47
CA SER A 216 -18.12 14.75 4.11
C SER A 216 -18.92 14.02 5.21
N PRO A 217 -19.99 14.62 5.75
CA PRO A 217 -20.82 13.98 6.75
C PRO A 217 -21.42 12.70 6.17
N THR A 218 -21.17 11.56 6.83
CA THR A 218 -21.86 10.31 6.49
C THR A 218 -23.36 10.57 6.62
N PRO A 219 -24.20 10.23 5.62
CA PRO A 219 -25.64 10.31 5.81
C PRO A 219 -26.01 9.48 7.04
N ALA A 220 -26.78 10.06 7.95
CA ALA A 220 -27.21 9.40 9.17
C ALA A 220 -27.82 8.04 8.80
N ASN A 221 -27.32 6.95 9.41
CA ASN A 221 -27.95 5.64 9.26
C ASN A 221 -29.44 5.78 9.58
N PRO A 222 -30.36 5.28 8.73
CA PRO A 222 -31.76 5.27 9.07
C PRO A 222 -31.93 4.51 10.38
N SER A 223 -32.55 5.16 11.37
CA SER A 223 -32.87 4.56 12.66
C SER A 223 -33.52 3.20 12.45
N PRO A 224 -33.13 2.14 13.17
CA PRO A 224 -33.80 0.87 13.07
C PRO A 224 -35.27 1.07 13.43
N SER A 225 -36.16 0.85 12.46
CA SER A 225 -37.59 0.82 12.68
C SER A 225 -37.87 -0.16 13.81
N SER A 226 -38.43 0.35 14.91
CA SER A 226 -38.88 -0.47 16.02
C SER A 226 -39.94 -1.46 15.50
N VAL A 227 -39.67 -2.75 15.67
CA VAL A 227 -40.67 -3.83 15.53
C VAL A 227 -41.13 -4.20 16.93
#